data_AF-A0A8C2QM14-F1
#
_entry.id   AF-A0A8C2QM14-F1
#
_cell.length_a   1.000
_cell.length_b   1.000
_cell.length_c   1.000
_cell.angle_alpha   90.00
_cell.angle_beta   90.00
_cell.angle_gamma   90.00
#
_symmetry.space_group_name_H-M   'P 1'
#
loop_
_entity.id
_entity.type
_entity.pdbx_description
1 polymer ?
#
loop_
_entity_poly.entity_id
_entity_poly.type
_entity_poly.pdbx_seq_one_letter_code
_entity_poly.pdbx_strand_id
1 'polypeptide(L)'
;MPLPEWAMARPWLLLFLALRGQTLPTGMAGIPFPSLAPPITLLEDGRQQLLVVCLVLDAAPPGLDSPIWFSAGNGSALDAFTYGPSPAPDGTWTSLAQISLPSEELEAWEPLVCHTRPGTGGQSRSTLPILLSGETSTARTCFQEPLRGTPGQVLRLSALRLLLFKLLLLDVLLTCSRPCVLAGQHPLPPPPRKHLPP
;
A
#
# COMPACT_ATOMS: atom_id res chain seq x y z
N MET A 1 31.36 11.23 -41.45
CA MET A 1 31.02 11.76 -40.11
C MET A 1 29.92 10.88 -39.53
N PRO A 2 30.19 9.96 -38.58
CA PRO A 2 29.11 9.26 -37.90
C PRO A 2 28.70 10.06 -36.65
N LEU A 3 27.41 10.34 -36.53
CA LEU A 3 26.83 10.94 -35.33
C LEU A 3 26.94 9.96 -34.15
N PRO A 4 27.25 10.44 -32.93
CA PRO A 4 27.36 9.57 -31.75
C PRO A 4 25.96 9.17 -31.24
N GLU A 5 25.74 7.87 -31.09
CA GLU A 5 24.54 7.21 -30.53
C GLU A 5 24.26 7.54 -29.04
N TRP A 6 24.81 8.62 -28.49
CA TRP A 6 24.62 9.02 -27.09
C TRP A 6 23.35 9.86 -26.87
N ALA A 7 22.62 10.21 -27.94
CA ALA A 7 21.36 10.93 -27.85
C ALA A 7 20.21 10.09 -27.25
N MET A 8 20.35 8.76 -27.19
CA MET A 8 19.28 7.85 -26.77
C MET A 8 19.34 7.45 -25.29
N ALA A 9 20.48 7.59 -24.60
CA ALA A 9 20.58 7.17 -23.19
C ALA A 9 19.90 8.16 -22.22
N ARG A 10 19.93 9.46 -22.55
CA ARG A 10 19.40 10.54 -21.72
C ARG A 10 17.86 10.60 -21.66
N PRO A 11 17.12 10.38 -22.77
CA PRO A 11 15.67 10.18 -22.74
C PRO A 11 15.26 8.95 -21.93
N TRP A 12 16.04 7.87 -21.99
CA TRP A 12 15.74 6.64 -21.27
C TRP A 12 16.01 6.78 -19.77
N LEU A 13 17.06 7.50 -19.37
CA LEU A 13 17.32 7.82 -17.96
C LEU A 13 16.20 8.70 -17.37
N LEU A 14 15.71 9.67 -18.14
CA LEU A 14 14.56 10.50 -17.77
C LEU A 14 13.26 9.69 -17.72
N LEU A 15 13.07 8.72 -18.61
CA LEU A 15 11.95 7.78 -18.57
C LEU A 15 12.03 6.89 -17.33
N PHE A 16 13.20 6.37 -16.96
CA PHE A 16 13.39 5.59 -15.73
C PHE A 16 13.21 6.41 -14.45
N LEU A 17 13.57 7.70 -14.45
CA LEU A 17 13.33 8.63 -13.35
C LEU A 17 11.84 9.03 -13.27
N ALA A 18 11.18 9.25 -14.40
CA ALA A 18 9.75 9.50 -14.47
C ALA A 18 8.93 8.27 -14.06
N LEU A 19 9.37 7.06 -14.42
CA LEU A 19 8.77 5.79 -13.99
C LEU A 19 9.06 5.47 -12.52
N ARG A 20 10.12 6.06 -11.93
CA ARG A 20 10.35 6.03 -10.48
C ARG A 20 9.46 7.04 -9.73
N GLY A 21 8.97 8.07 -10.43
CA GLY A 21 8.14 9.15 -9.89
C GLY A 21 6.64 9.01 -10.13
N GLN A 22 6.22 8.11 -11.03
CA GLN A 22 4.81 7.87 -11.31
C GLN A 22 4.43 6.43 -10.96
N THR A 23 3.44 6.35 -10.08
CA THR A 23 2.61 5.19 -9.75
C THR A 23 3.30 4.07 -8.96
N LEU A 24 3.44 4.27 -7.63
CA LEU A 24 2.84 3.22 -6.79
C LEU A 24 1.41 3.06 -7.28
N PRO A 25 0.90 1.85 -7.53
CA PRO A 25 -0.53 1.69 -7.74
C PRO A 25 -1.18 2.33 -6.50
N THR A 26 -1.77 3.51 -6.67
CA THR A 26 -2.83 3.99 -5.79
C THR A 26 -3.74 2.79 -5.64
N GLY A 27 -3.79 2.25 -4.43
CA GLY A 27 -4.30 0.91 -4.16
C GLY A 27 -5.54 0.67 -5.00
N MET A 28 -5.52 -0.39 -5.82
CA MET A 28 -6.74 -0.94 -6.39
C MET A 28 -7.75 -0.94 -5.25
N ALA A 29 -8.87 -0.23 -5.39
CA ALA A 29 -9.88 -0.13 -4.34
C ALA A 29 -10.17 -1.55 -3.86
N GLY A 30 -9.66 -1.87 -2.68
CA GLY A 30 -9.67 -3.22 -2.18
C GLY A 30 -11.10 -3.61 -1.84
N ILE A 31 -11.30 -4.88 -1.52
CA ILE A 31 -12.60 -5.31 -1.00
C ILE A 31 -12.64 -4.85 0.45
N PRO A 32 -13.55 -3.93 0.84
CA PRO A 32 -13.54 -3.38 2.18
C PRO A 32 -13.73 -4.47 3.22
N PHE A 33 -12.94 -4.42 4.27
CA PHE A 33 -12.94 -5.41 5.35
C PHE A 33 -13.31 -4.73 6.68
N PRO A 34 -14.59 -4.82 7.11
CA PRO A 34 -15.02 -4.26 8.37
C PRO A 34 -14.58 -5.16 9.54
N SER A 35 -14.24 -4.54 10.66
CA SER A 35 -13.86 -5.21 11.90
C SER A 35 -14.36 -4.42 13.11
N LEU A 36 -15.01 -5.11 14.05
CA LEU A 36 -15.44 -4.54 15.32
C LEU A 36 -14.31 -4.64 16.33
N ALA A 37 -13.92 -3.50 16.91
CA ALA A 37 -13.01 -3.46 18.04
C ALA A 37 -13.73 -3.95 19.32
N PRO A 38 -12.97 -4.46 20.31
CA PRO A 38 -13.55 -4.79 21.61
C PRO A 38 -14.29 -3.59 22.23
N PRO A 39 -15.52 -3.78 22.75
CA PRO A 39 -16.26 -2.72 23.41
C PRO A 39 -15.51 -2.13 24.62
N ILE A 40 -15.63 -0.81 24.82
CA ILE A 40 -15.01 -0.07 25.91
C ILE A 40 -16.11 0.59 26.74
N THR A 41 -16.03 0.47 28.06
CA THR A 41 -16.94 1.19 28.97
C THR A 41 -16.38 2.58 29.29
N LEU A 42 -17.23 3.59 29.17
CA LEU A 42 -16.92 4.99 29.45
C LEU A 42 -17.97 5.58 30.38
N LEU A 43 -17.64 6.69 31.04
CA LEU A 43 -18.58 7.45 31.84
C LEU A 43 -18.86 8.78 31.15
N GLU A 44 -20.10 8.98 30.72
CA GLU A 44 -20.57 10.20 30.04
C GLU A 44 -21.73 10.77 30.86
N ASP A 45 -21.61 12.02 31.31
CA ASP A 45 -22.57 12.69 32.20
C ASP A 45 -22.99 11.86 33.44
N GLY A 46 -22.05 11.08 33.99
CA GLY A 46 -22.27 10.22 35.16
C GLY A 46 -23.01 8.91 34.87
N ARG A 47 -23.32 8.61 33.60
CA ARG A 47 -23.91 7.35 33.15
C ARG A 47 -22.86 6.48 32.47
N GLN A 48 -22.96 5.16 32.66
CA GLN A 48 -22.08 4.22 31.99
C GLN A 48 -22.54 4.04 30.54
N GLN A 49 -21.63 4.32 29.61
CA GLN A 49 -21.83 4.12 28.18
C GLN A 49 -20.89 3.03 27.68
N LEU A 50 -21.34 2.28 26.68
CA LEU A 50 -20.53 1.32 25.96
C LEU A 50 -20.17 1.91 24.60
N LEU A 51 -18.89 2.18 24.39
CA LEU A 51 -18.35 2.63 23.11
C LEU A 51 -17.91 1.43 22.29
N VAL A 52 -18.44 1.34 21.07
CA VAL A 52 -18.01 0.36 20.08
C VAL A 52 -17.50 1.07 18.84
N VAL A 53 -16.36 0.60 18.33
CA VAL A 53 -15.71 1.16 17.14
C VAL A 53 -15.68 0.10 16.04
N CYS A 54 -16.03 0.51 14.83
CA CYS A 54 -15.84 -0.28 13.63
C CYS A 54 -14.75 0.33 12.76
N LEU A 55 -13.70 -0.45 12.48
CA LEU A 55 -12.63 -0.10 11.56
C LEU A 55 -12.84 -0.85 10.24
N VAL A 56 -12.85 -0.12 9.14
CA VAL A 56 -12.91 -0.67 7.78
C VAL A 56 -11.56 -0.48 7.12
N LEU A 57 -10.87 -1.60 6.87
CA LEU A 57 -9.68 -1.63 6.04
C LEU A 57 -10.07 -1.66 4.56
N ASP A 58 -9.15 -1.26 3.69
CA ASP A 58 -9.37 -1.21 2.24
C ASP A 58 -10.64 -0.41 1.86
N ALA A 59 -10.86 0.71 2.58
CA ALA A 59 -11.97 1.60 2.35
C ALA A 59 -11.85 2.33 1.00
N ALA A 60 -12.96 2.94 0.55
CA ALA A 60 -12.92 3.77 -0.64
C ALA A 60 -12.16 5.08 -0.35
N PRO A 61 -11.44 5.64 -1.34
CA PRO A 61 -10.88 6.99 -1.23
C PRO A 61 -11.99 8.04 -1.00
N PRO A 62 -11.63 9.22 -0.45
CA PRO A 62 -12.56 10.32 -0.28
C PRO A 62 -13.19 10.72 -1.62
N GLY A 63 -14.48 11.07 -1.57
CA GLY A 63 -15.28 11.40 -2.75
C GLY A 63 -16.07 10.23 -3.34
N LEU A 64 -15.87 9.00 -2.84
CA LEU A 64 -16.74 7.86 -3.12
C LEU A 64 -17.62 7.55 -1.90
N ASP A 65 -18.87 7.17 -2.14
CA ASP A 65 -19.84 6.87 -1.08
C ASP A 65 -19.61 5.46 -0.50
N SER A 66 -18.85 5.38 0.59
CA SER A 66 -18.61 4.13 1.33
C SER A 66 -19.12 4.24 2.77
N PRO A 67 -20.44 4.13 2.99
CA PRO A 67 -21.01 4.29 4.32
C PRO A 67 -20.62 3.13 5.24
N ILE A 68 -20.56 3.45 6.53
CA ILE A 68 -20.41 2.49 7.63
C ILE A 68 -21.63 2.68 8.53
N TRP A 69 -22.33 1.60 8.85
CA TRP A 69 -23.49 1.65 9.74
C TRP A 69 -23.52 0.44 10.65
N PHE A 70 -24.21 0.59 11.78
CA PHE A 70 -24.40 -0.49 12.74
C PHE A 70 -25.83 -1.01 12.65
N SER A 71 -26.03 -2.28 13.00
CA SER A 71 -27.36 -2.83 13.25
C SER A 71 -27.39 -3.62 14.55
N ALA A 72 -28.56 -3.62 15.19
CA ALA A 72 -28.86 -4.43 16.35
C ALA A 72 -29.53 -5.76 15.95
N GLY A 73 -29.78 -6.66 16.91
CA GLY A 73 -30.41 -7.95 16.66
C GLY A 73 -31.80 -7.89 16.01
N ASN A 74 -32.50 -6.77 16.16
CA ASN A 74 -33.77 -6.50 15.47
C ASN A 74 -33.62 -6.15 13.98
N GLY A 75 -32.38 -6.01 13.48
CA GLY A 75 -32.05 -5.61 12.11
C GLY A 75 -32.21 -4.11 11.82
N SER A 76 -32.57 -3.31 12.81
CA SER A 76 -32.66 -1.85 12.68
C SER A 76 -31.26 -1.24 12.57
N ALA A 77 -31.12 -0.25 11.68
CA ALA A 77 -29.89 0.52 11.58
C ALA A 77 -29.79 1.51 12.74
N LEU A 78 -28.62 1.58 13.36
CA LEU A 78 -28.33 2.50 14.45
C LEU A 78 -27.55 3.70 13.93
N ASP A 79 -27.88 4.87 14.47
CA ASP A 79 -27.13 6.09 14.17
C ASP A 79 -25.74 6.01 14.82
N ALA A 80 -24.74 6.46 14.06
CA ALA A 80 -23.34 6.34 14.44
C ALA A 80 -22.54 7.50 13.87
N PHE A 81 -21.49 7.87 14.60
CA PHE A 81 -20.58 8.91 14.16
C PHE A 81 -19.50 8.30 13.25
N THR A 82 -19.28 8.90 12.08
CA THR A 82 -18.28 8.45 11.11
C THR A 82 -17.15 9.48 10.99
N TYR A 83 -15.91 9.00 10.98
CA TYR A 83 -14.72 9.84 10.83
C TYR A 83 -14.29 10.02 9.36
N GLY A 84 -14.84 9.19 8.47
CA GLY A 84 -14.52 9.20 7.04
C GLY A 84 -13.17 8.53 6.70
N PRO A 85 -12.86 8.43 5.39
CA PRO A 85 -11.67 7.75 4.92
C PRO A 85 -10.39 8.56 5.17
N SER A 86 -9.37 7.89 5.71
CA SER A 86 -8.04 8.40 5.99
C SER A 86 -6.98 7.56 5.29
N PRO A 87 -5.87 8.15 4.83
CA PRO A 87 -4.81 7.42 4.15
C PRO A 87 -4.05 6.51 5.13
N ALA A 88 -3.82 5.26 4.72
CA ALA A 88 -3.06 4.28 5.49
C ALA A 88 -1.58 4.21 5.04
N PRO A 89 -0.65 3.74 5.90
CA PRO A 89 0.78 3.68 5.57
C PRO A 89 1.14 2.77 4.40
N ASP A 90 0.28 1.80 4.09
CA ASP A 90 0.44 0.86 2.97
C ASP A 90 -0.07 1.44 1.63
N GLY A 91 -0.55 2.68 1.62
CA GLY A 91 -1.09 3.34 0.44
C GLY A 91 -2.57 3.02 0.15
N THR A 92 -3.24 2.28 1.04
CA THR A 92 -4.70 2.08 1.02
C THR A 92 -5.42 3.18 1.81
N TRP A 93 -6.74 3.07 1.93
CA TRP A 93 -7.56 3.95 2.76
C TRP A 93 -8.21 3.14 3.87
N THR A 94 -8.37 3.74 5.04
CA THR A 94 -9.13 3.18 6.17
C THR A 94 -10.23 4.14 6.56
N SER A 95 -11.36 3.62 7.01
CA SER A 95 -12.47 4.45 7.49
C SER A 95 -12.96 3.90 8.83
N LEU A 96 -13.45 4.79 9.69
CA LEU A 96 -13.83 4.46 11.06
C LEU A 96 -15.20 5.03 11.38
N ALA A 97 -16.00 4.23 12.08
CA ALA A 97 -17.26 4.66 12.69
C ALA A 97 -17.32 4.23 14.15
N GLN A 98 -18.02 5.00 14.96
CA GLN A 98 -18.22 4.70 16.37
C GLN A 98 -19.67 4.90 16.79
N ILE A 99 -20.10 4.12 17.78
CA ILE A 99 -21.42 4.22 18.40
C ILE A 99 -21.27 4.14 19.92
N SER A 100 -22.00 5.01 20.62
CA SER A 100 -22.11 5.01 22.08
C SER A 100 -23.49 4.48 22.45
N LEU A 101 -23.54 3.42 23.26
CA LEU A 101 -24.78 2.77 23.67
C LEU A 101 -24.95 2.83 25.20
N PRO A 102 -26.16 3.14 25.69
CA PRO A 102 -26.43 3.14 27.13
C PRO A 102 -26.25 1.73 27.70
N SER A 103 -25.51 1.62 28.81
CA SER A 103 -25.22 0.31 29.42
C SER A 103 -26.47 -0.35 30.02
N GLU A 104 -27.53 0.42 30.27
CA GLU A 104 -28.79 -0.06 30.84
C GLU A 104 -29.63 -0.86 29.82
N GLU A 105 -29.39 -0.67 28.52
CA GLU A 105 -30.22 -1.23 27.43
C GLU A 105 -29.43 -2.16 26.49
N LEU A 106 -28.26 -2.66 26.89
CA LEU A 106 -27.38 -3.45 26.02
C LEU A 106 -28.06 -4.66 25.39
N GLU A 107 -28.89 -5.38 26.16
CA GLU A 107 -29.66 -6.53 25.68
C GLU A 107 -30.60 -6.19 24.50
N ALA A 108 -31.10 -4.95 24.43
CA ALA A 108 -31.97 -4.50 23.33
C ALA A 108 -31.18 -4.26 22.04
N TRP A 109 -29.88 -3.99 22.16
CA TRP A 109 -28.99 -3.69 21.04
C TRP A 109 -28.21 -4.93 20.56
N GLU A 110 -28.33 -6.05 21.27
CA GLU A 110 -27.64 -7.29 20.94
C GLU A 110 -28.34 -8.15 19.87
N PRO A 111 -27.57 -8.89 19.05
CA PRO A 111 -26.14 -8.71 18.82
C PRO A 111 -25.87 -7.48 17.94
N LEU A 112 -24.72 -6.83 18.17
CA LEU A 112 -24.31 -5.68 17.37
C LEU A 112 -23.51 -6.12 16.15
N VAL A 113 -23.84 -5.59 14.97
CA VAL A 113 -23.15 -5.88 13.70
C VAL A 113 -22.71 -4.56 13.05
N CYS A 114 -21.48 -4.49 12.55
CA CYS A 114 -21.03 -3.40 11.70
C CYS A 114 -21.13 -3.81 10.23
N HIS A 115 -21.60 -2.88 9.41
CA HIS A 115 -21.72 -3.03 7.97
C HIS A 115 -20.95 -1.93 7.25
N THR A 116 -20.47 -2.25 6.05
CA THR A 116 -19.93 -1.27 5.12
C THR A 116 -20.33 -1.60 3.68
N ARG A 117 -20.49 -0.58 2.85
CA ARG A 117 -20.75 -0.75 1.42
C ARG A 117 -19.54 -0.25 0.60
N PRO A 118 -19.10 -1.01 -0.42
CA PRO A 118 -18.08 -0.53 -1.34
C PRO A 118 -18.55 0.70 -2.13
N GLY A 119 -17.64 1.66 -2.35
CA GLY A 119 -17.93 2.93 -3.05
C GLY A 119 -18.44 2.81 -4.49
N THR A 120 -18.23 1.66 -5.13
CA THR A 120 -18.63 1.40 -6.53
C THR A 120 -19.92 0.60 -6.67
N GLY A 121 -20.78 0.56 -5.63
CA GLY A 121 -22.09 -0.11 -5.70
C GLY A 121 -22.03 -1.63 -5.57
N GLY A 122 -21.08 -2.16 -4.80
CA GLY A 122 -20.93 -3.60 -4.53
C GLY A 122 -21.81 -4.12 -3.40
N GLN A 123 -21.76 -5.44 -3.17
CA GLN A 123 -22.41 -6.08 -2.02
C GLN A 123 -21.85 -5.56 -0.70
N SER A 124 -22.73 -5.30 0.27
CA SER A 124 -22.31 -4.89 1.62
C SER A 124 -21.53 -6.00 2.31
N ARG A 125 -20.54 -5.61 3.10
CA ARG A 125 -19.78 -6.50 3.97
C ARG A 125 -20.20 -6.25 5.41
N SER A 126 -20.31 -7.32 6.17
CA SER A 126 -20.72 -7.27 7.57
C SER A 126 -19.69 -8.00 8.43
N THR A 127 -19.51 -7.53 9.66
CA THR A 127 -18.75 -8.26 10.67
C THR A 127 -19.53 -9.46 11.18
N LEU A 128 -18.87 -10.30 11.96
CA LEU A 128 -19.59 -11.25 12.81
C LEU A 128 -20.37 -10.48 13.89
N PRO A 129 -21.56 -10.95 14.30
CA PRO A 129 -22.31 -10.34 15.39
C PRO A 129 -21.55 -10.50 16.72
N ILE A 130 -21.50 -9.43 17.52
CA ILE A 130 -20.92 -9.46 18.87
C ILE A 130 -22.02 -9.31 19.93
N LEU A 131 -21.84 -9.99 21.06
CA LEU A 131 -22.64 -9.78 22.27
C LEU A 131 -21.95 -8.72 23.14
N LEU A 132 -22.73 -7.89 23.82
CA LEU A 132 -22.25 -6.72 24.57
C LEU A 132 -22.20 -7.00 26.09
N SER A 133 -23.09 -7.86 26.58
CA SER A 133 -23.35 -8.27 27.96
C SER A 133 -22.52 -9.50 28.39
N GLY A 134 -21.77 -10.09 27.46
CA GLY A 134 -20.91 -11.24 27.69
C GLY A 134 -19.52 -10.85 28.21
N GLU A 135 -19.25 -11.19 29.47
CA GLU A 135 -17.95 -11.30 30.16
C GLU A 135 -16.89 -10.28 29.71
N THR A 136 -16.71 -9.22 30.51
CA THR A 136 -15.60 -8.26 30.41
C THR A 136 -14.32 -9.02 30.11
N SER A 137 -13.90 -8.96 28.85
CA SER A 137 -12.72 -9.63 28.34
C SER A 137 -11.54 -9.19 29.19
N THR A 138 -11.22 -9.99 30.21
CA THR A 138 -10.03 -9.85 31.05
C THR A 138 -8.86 -9.58 30.12
N ALA A 139 -8.21 -8.43 30.34
CA ALA A 139 -7.08 -7.89 29.61
C ALA A 139 -6.51 -8.86 28.57
N ARG A 140 -7.10 -8.90 27.37
CA ARG A 140 -6.46 -9.59 26.25
C ARG A 140 -5.27 -8.72 25.91
N THR A 141 -4.12 -9.12 26.43
CA THR A 141 -2.82 -8.69 25.92
C THR A 141 -2.92 -8.78 24.40
N CYS A 142 -2.95 -7.63 23.73
CA CYS A 142 -2.84 -7.60 22.27
C CYS A 142 -1.56 -8.33 21.93
N PHE A 143 -1.66 -9.56 21.42
CA PHE A 143 -0.54 -10.12 20.70
C PHE A 143 -0.42 -9.21 19.49
N GLN A 144 0.70 -8.48 19.42
CA GLN A 144 1.06 -7.73 18.25
C GLN A 144 1.34 -8.78 17.17
N GLU A 145 0.29 -9.27 16.51
CA GLU A 145 0.43 -10.07 15.31
C GLU A 145 1.31 -9.23 14.38
N PRO A 146 2.55 -9.66 14.07
CA PRO A 146 3.35 -8.95 13.11
C PRO A 146 2.53 -8.99 11.83
N LEU A 147 2.08 -7.83 11.35
CA LEU A 147 1.51 -7.68 10.01
C LEU A 147 2.42 -8.47 9.09
N ARG A 148 1.94 -9.65 8.67
CA ARG A 148 2.72 -10.58 7.86
C ARG A 148 2.73 -10.06 6.43
N GLY A 149 3.10 -8.80 6.24
CA GLY A 149 3.48 -8.25 4.96
C GLY A 149 4.72 -9.01 4.56
N THR A 150 4.62 -9.79 3.49
CA THR A 150 5.60 -10.77 2.99
C THR A 150 6.99 -10.14 2.88
N PRO A 151 7.82 -10.15 3.95
CA PRO A 151 9.05 -9.38 3.96
C PRO A 151 10.03 -10.00 2.95
N GLY A 152 9.91 -11.32 2.74
CA GLY A 152 10.63 -12.06 1.71
C GLY A 152 10.28 -11.66 0.28
N GLN A 153 9.05 -11.21 0.00
CA GLN A 153 8.66 -10.79 -1.35
C GLN A 153 9.22 -9.41 -1.68
N VAL A 154 9.17 -8.48 -0.73
CA VAL A 154 9.82 -7.16 -0.86
C VAL A 154 11.34 -7.32 -0.99
N LEU A 155 11.95 -8.18 -0.17
CA LEU A 155 13.39 -8.45 -0.23
C LEU A 155 13.80 -9.09 -1.57
N ARG A 156 13.00 -10.04 -2.08
CA ARG A 156 13.23 -10.71 -3.37
C ARG A 156 13.09 -9.76 -4.55
N LEU A 157 12.07 -8.90 -4.54
CA LEU A 157 11.90 -7.86 -5.58
C LEU A 157 13.02 -6.82 -5.52
N SER A 158 13.47 -6.45 -4.31
CA SER A 158 14.60 -5.53 -4.12
C SER A 158 15.92 -6.14 -4.62
N ALA A 159 16.18 -7.41 -4.31
CA ALA A 159 17.36 -8.14 -4.79
C ALA A 159 17.34 -8.30 -6.32
N LEU A 160 16.18 -8.64 -6.90
CA LEU A 160 16.01 -8.71 -8.35
C LEU A 160 16.27 -7.36 -9.03
N ARG A 161 15.76 -6.27 -8.45
CA ARG A 161 15.98 -4.90 -8.94
C ARG A 161 17.47 -4.52 -8.92
N LEU A 162 18.18 -4.85 -7.85
CA LEU A 162 19.63 -4.62 -7.74
C LEU A 162 20.42 -5.44 -8.75
N LEU A 163 20.04 -6.70 -8.97
CA LEU A 163 20.68 -7.58 -9.95
C LEU A 163 20.53 -7.02 -11.37
N LEU A 164 19.32 -6.64 -11.76
CA LEU A 164 19.05 -6.05 -13.08
C LEU A 164 19.84 -4.74 -13.28
N PHE A 165 19.92 -3.89 -12.25
CA PHE A 165 20.72 -2.67 -12.30
C PHE A 165 22.21 -2.97 -12.48
N LYS A 166 22.75 -3.97 -11.78
CA LYS A 166 24.15 -4.37 -11.89
C LYS A 166 24.48 -4.95 -13.26
N LEU A 167 23.57 -5.74 -13.85
CA LEU A 167 23.71 -6.26 -15.20
C LEU A 167 23.68 -5.14 -16.25
N LEU A 168 22.79 -4.16 -16.08
CA LEU A 168 22.71 -3.01 -16.96
C LEU A 168 23.97 -2.14 -16.90
N LEU A 169 24.54 -1.94 -15.70
CA LEU A 169 25.85 -1.27 -15.56
C LEU A 169 26.97 -2.04 -16.24
N LEU A 170 26.99 -3.37 -16.12
CA LEU A 170 27.99 -4.21 -16.77
C LEU A 170 27.88 -4.14 -18.30
N ASP A 171 26.66 -4.19 -18.83
CA ASP A 171 26.39 -4.09 -20.26
C ASP A 171 26.81 -2.72 -20.83
N VAL A 172 26.52 -1.64 -20.10
CA VAL A 172 27.02 -0.29 -20.44
C VAL A 172 28.54 -0.26 -20.41
N LEU A 173 29.19 -0.80 -19.38
CA LEU A 173 30.66 -0.84 -19.30
C LEU A 173 31.28 -1.66 -20.46
N LEU A 174 30.70 -2.80 -20.81
CA LEU A 174 31.17 -3.63 -21.92
C LEU A 174 30.93 -2.95 -23.28
N THR A 175 29.81 -2.27 -23.45
CA THR A 175 29.49 -1.52 -24.67
C THR A 175 30.37 -0.26 -24.79
N CYS A 176 30.64 0.43 -23.68
CA CYS A 176 31.50 1.62 -23.64
C CYS A 176 33.01 1.31 -23.64
N SER A 177 33.44 0.08 -23.33
CA SER A 177 34.85 -0.34 -23.39
C SER A 177 35.27 -0.90 -24.75
N ARG A 178 34.32 -1.35 -25.58
CA ARG A 178 34.58 -1.76 -26.98
C ARG A 178 35.22 -0.67 -27.87
N PRO A 179 34.89 0.63 -27.78
CA PRO A 179 35.60 1.66 -28.55
C PRO A 179 37.04 1.91 -28.07
N CYS A 180 37.39 1.60 -26.81
CA CYS A 180 38.76 1.79 -26.30
C CYS A 180 39.73 0.70 -26.76
N VAL A 181 39.25 -0.53 -27.02
CA VAL A 181 40.11 -1.62 -27.52
C VAL A 181 40.37 -1.48 -29.03
N LEU A 182 39.43 -0.91 -29.80
CA LEU A 182 39.64 -0.70 -31.24
C LEU A 182 40.47 0.55 -31.58
N ALA A 183 40.56 1.53 -30.66
CA ALA A 183 41.35 2.75 -30.84
C ALA A 183 42.85 2.58 -30.50
N GLY A 184 43.25 1.44 -29.93
CA GLY A 184 44.64 1.14 -29.57
C GLY A 184 45.52 0.54 -30.68
N GLN A 185 44.98 0.29 -31.87
CA GLN A 185 45.76 -0.21 -33.02
C GLN A 185 46.09 0.95 -33.97
N HIS A 186 47.08 1.74 -33.58
CA HIS A 186 47.72 2.71 -34.48
C HIS A 186 48.52 1.96 -35.57
N PRO A 187 48.31 2.20 -36.88
CA PRO A 187 49.15 1.62 -37.91
C PRO A 187 50.57 2.20 -37.82
N LEU A 188 51.57 1.33 -37.73
CA LEU A 188 52.99 1.67 -37.76
C LEU A 188 53.30 2.50 -39.03
N PRO A 189 54.10 3.59 -38.97
CA PRO A 189 54.48 4.33 -40.17
C PRO A 189 55.38 3.46 -41.08
N PRO A 190 55.28 3.61 -42.42
CA PRO A 190 56.07 2.82 -43.36
C PRO A 190 57.58 3.17 -43.28
N PRO A 191 58.47 2.20 -43.54
CA PRO A 191 59.91 2.42 -43.44
C PRO A 191 60.45 3.33 -44.55
N PRO A 192 61.54 4.09 -44.30
CA PRO A 192 62.08 5.05 -45.26
C PRO A 192 62.74 4.36 -46.46
N ARG A 193 62.39 4.80 -47.67
CA ARG A 193 63.04 4.38 -48.92
C ARG A 193 64.48 4.90 -48.95
N LYS A 194 65.45 3.99 -49.08
CA LYS A 194 66.85 4.34 -49.38
C LYS A 194 66.98 4.70 -50.86
N HIS A 195 67.47 5.90 -51.15
CA HIS A 195 67.93 6.29 -52.48
C HIS A 195 69.23 5.54 -52.82
N LEU A 196 69.30 4.93 -54.00
CA LEU A 196 70.57 4.50 -54.60
C LEU A 196 71.20 5.70 -55.34
N PRO A 197 72.51 5.94 -55.23
CA PRO A 197 73.21 7.00 -55.97
C PRO A 197 73.46 6.61 -57.45
N PRO A 198 73.83 7.59 -58.30
CA PRO A 198 73.73 7.54 -59.77
C PRO A 198 74.70 6.59 -60.46
#